data_AF-A0A809XBA5-F1
#
_entry.id   AF-A0A809XBA5-F1
#
_cell.length_a   1.000
_cell.length_b   1.000
_cell.length_c   1.000
_cell.angle_alpha   90.00
_cell.angle_beta   90.00
_cell.angle_gamma   90.00
#
_symmetry.space_group_name_H-M   'P 1'
#
loop_
_entity.id
_entity.type
_entity.pdbx_description
1 polymer ?
#
loop_
_entity_poly.entity_id
_entity_poly.type
_entity_poly.pdbx_seq_one_letter_code
_entity_poly.pdbx_strand_id
1 'polypeptide(L)' 'MSISRTQTIEWDGKALSGWVNLGGTPTKVSADRETIHTHAPGFSDALNREIDRHRDEIFEKLLPFFKQQKRDF' A
#
# COMPACT_ATOMS: atom_id res chain seq x y z
N MET A 1 -15.48 -1.05 14.68
CA MET A 1 -14.93 0.00 13.80
C MET A 1 -15.35 -0.36 12.37
N SER A 2 -16.25 0.41 11.76
CA SER A 2 -16.70 0.16 10.38
C SER A 2 -15.62 0.62 9.41
N ILE A 3 -15.00 -0.33 8.73
CA ILE A 3 -14.17 -0.05 7.55
C ILE A 3 -15.14 0.47 6.49
N SER A 4 -15.11 1.77 6.21
CA SER A 4 -15.89 2.36 5.13
C SER A 4 -15.42 1.74 3.81
N ARG A 5 -16.24 0.87 3.23
CA ARG A 5 -15.97 0.05 2.02
C ARG A 5 -15.83 0.85 0.71
N THR A 6 -15.40 2.11 0.77
CA THR A 6 -15.20 2.99 -0.41
C THR A 6 -13.76 3.45 -0.59
N GLN A 7 -12.82 2.97 0.24
CA GLN A 7 -11.38 3.17 0.05
C GLN A 7 -10.77 1.90 -0.56
N THR A 8 -11.06 1.65 -1.85
CA THR A 8 -10.55 0.50 -2.57
C THR A 8 -9.03 0.58 -2.68
N ILE A 9 -8.33 -0.46 -2.23
CA ILE A 9 -6.92 -0.66 -2.55
C ILE A 9 -6.87 -1.24 -3.97
N GLU A 10 -6.09 -0.62 -4.85
CA GLU A 10 -6.08 -0.93 -6.28
C GLU A 10 -4.64 -1.08 -6.78
N TRP A 11 -4.45 -2.08 -7.65
CA TRP A 11 -3.23 -2.27 -8.42
C TRP A 11 -3.53 -1.99 -9.90
N ASP A 12 -2.89 -0.98 -10.48
CA ASP A 12 -3.10 -0.59 -11.88
C ASP A 12 -2.11 -1.24 -12.88
N GLY A 13 -1.25 -2.15 -12.39
CA GLY A 13 -0.15 -2.73 -13.15
C GLY A 13 1.21 -2.04 -12.96
N LYS A 14 1.22 -0.88 -12.31
CA LYS A 14 2.41 -0.05 -12.05
C LYS A 14 2.55 0.34 -10.57
N ALA A 15 1.46 0.74 -9.94
CA ALA A 15 1.43 1.20 -8.56
C ALA A 15 0.23 0.64 -7.78
N LEU A 16 0.50 0.31 -6.52
CA LEU A 16 -0.50 -0.09 -5.55
C LEU A 16 -0.94 1.15 -4.79
N SER A 17 -2.20 1.55 -4.95
CA SER A 17 -2.74 2.79 -4.40
C SER A 17 -3.87 2.51 -3.42
N GLY A 18 -3.97 3.35 -2.39
CA GLY A 18 -5.05 3.27 -1.41
C GLY A 18 -5.08 4.50 -0.51
N TRP A 19 -6.01 4.51 0.44
CA TRP A 19 -6.13 5.57 1.43
C TRP A 19 -5.71 5.07 2.80
N VAL A 20 -4.89 5.87 3.50
CA VAL A 20 -4.45 5.58 4.86
C VAL A 20 -4.68 6.83 5.72
N ASN A 21 -5.14 6.62 6.95
CA ASN A 21 -5.16 7.69 7.94
C ASN A 21 -3.74 7.90 8.50
N LEU A 22 -3.07 8.95 8.04
CA LEU A 22 -1.75 9.32 8.52
C LEU A 22 -1.87 10.54 9.44
N GLY A 23 -1.67 10.35 10.74
CA GLY A 23 -1.77 11.44 11.73
C GLY A 23 -3.15 12.11 11.77
N GLY A 24 -4.23 11.33 11.63
CA GLY A 24 -5.61 11.84 11.64
C GLY A 24 -6.12 12.39 10.31
N THR A 25 -5.28 12.49 9.28
CA THR A 25 -5.66 12.95 7.94
C THR A 25 -5.76 11.77 6.97
N PRO A 26 -6.92 11.52 6.33
CA PRO A 26 -7.03 10.60 5.21
C PRO A 26 -6.11 11.06 4.07
N THR A 27 -5.10 10.25 3.77
CA THR A 27 -4.08 10.56 2.76
C THR A 27 -4.08 9.46 1.70
N LYS A 28 -4.12 9.85 0.43
CA LYS A 28 -3.93 8.91 -0.69
C LYS A 28 -2.45 8.61 -0.81
N VAL A 29 -2.10 7.33 -0.79
CA VAL A 29 -0.71 6.85 -0.89
C VAL A 29 -0.59 5.87 -2.04
N SER A 30 0.61 5.77 -2.59
CA SER A 30 0.93 4.81 -3.65
C SER A 30 2.33 4.25 -3.45
N ALA A 31 2.51 2.97 -3.78
CA ALA A 31 3.80 2.29 -3.81
C ALA A 31 3.99 1.63 -5.18
N ASP A 32 5.15 1.85 -5.79
CA ASP A 32 5.53 1.14 -7.02
C ASP A 32 6.03 -0.28 -6.70
N ARG A 33 6.34 -1.04 -7.75
CA ARG A 33 6.84 -2.42 -7.59
C ARG A 33 8.14 -2.48 -6.82
N GLU A 34 9.07 -1.56 -7.03
CA GLU A 34 10.35 -1.54 -6.31
C GLU A 34 10.14 -1.34 -4.80
N THR A 35 9.24 -0.43 -4.45
CA THR A 35 8.80 -0.19 -3.06
C THR A 35 8.16 -1.44 -2.47
N ILE A 36 7.25 -2.10 -3.20
CA ILE A 36 6.64 -3.37 -2.77
C ILE A 36 7.72 -4.41 -2.50
N HIS A 37 8.63 -4.62 -3.45
CA HIS A 37 9.67 -5.63 -3.37
C HIS A 37 10.64 -5.39 -2.20
N THR A 38 10.90 -4.12 -1.90
CA THR A 38 11.81 -3.70 -0.81
C THR A 38 11.13 -3.74 0.56
N HIS A 39 9.88 -3.31 0.65
CA HIS A 39 9.23 -2.99 1.93
C HIS A 39 8.05 -3.90 2.29
N ALA A 40 7.63 -4.82 1.44
CA ALA A 40 6.61 -5.82 1.76
C ALA A 40 7.25 -7.24 1.89
N PRO A 41 7.67 -7.65 3.10
CA PRO A 41 8.26 -8.97 3.31
C PRO A 41 7.35 -10.10 2.84
N GLY A 42 7.91 -11.04 2.07
CA GLY A 42 7.17 -12.14 1.44
C GLY A 42 6.63 -11.82 0.03
N PHE A 43 6.83 -10.59 -0.45
CA PHE A 43 6.45 -10.16 -1.81
C PHE A 43 7.63 -9.56 -2.58
N SER A 44 8.87 -9.92 -2.22
CA SER A 44 10.11 -9.37 -2.82
C SER A 44 10.28 -9.64 -4.31
N ASP A 45 9.58 -10.65 -4.83
CA ASP A 45 9.60 -11.08 -6.24
C ASP A 45 8.19 -11.17 -6.84
N ALA A 46 7.20 -10.59 -6.17
CA ALA A 46 5.79 -10.71 -6.54
C ALA A 46 5.52 -10.22 -7.96
N LEU A 47 4.84 -11.07 -8.74
CA LEU A 47 4.40 -10.75 -10.09
C LEU A 47 3.10 -9.91 -10.07
N ASN A 48 2.75 -9.30 -11.20
CA ASN A 48 1.52 -8.51 -11.36
C ASN A 48 0.25 -9.18 -10.79
N ARG A 49 0.06 -10.46 -11.09
CA ARG A 49 -1.11 -11.24 -10.63
C ARG A 49 -1.10 -11.49 -9.12
N GLU A 50 0.08 -11.59 -8.52
CA GLU A 50 0.23 -11.80 -7.08
C GLU A 50 0.02 -10.48 -6.35
N ILE A 51 0.54 -9.37 -6.89
CA ILE A 51 0.28 -8.04 -6.35
C ILE A 51 -1.21 -7.71 -6.37
N ASP A 52 -1.91 -7.96 -7.49
CA ASP A 52 -3.35 -7.71 -7.55
C ASP A 52 -4.16 -8.61 -6.60
N ARG A 53 -3.81 -9.91 -6.54
CA ARG A 53 -4.50 -10.88 -5.68
C ARG A 53 -4.30 -10.59 -4.20
N HIS A 54 -3.09 -10.18 -3.80
CA HIS A 54 -2.69 -9.98 -2.41
C HIS A 54 -2.58 -8.50 -2.04
N ARG A 55 -3.22 -7.62 -2.82
CA ARG A 55 -3.12 -6.16 -2.69
C ARG A 55 -3.39 -5.65 -1.28
N ASP A 56 -4.37 -6.22 -0.59
CA ASP A 56 -4.70 -5.83 0.79
C ASP A 56 -3.57 -6.17 1.78
N GLU A 57 -2.99 -7.37 1.68
CA GLU A 57 -1.89 -7.82 2.55
C GLU A 57 -0.60 -7.03 2.27
N ILE A 58 -0.28 -6.82 0.99
CA ILE A 58 0.87 -6.01 0.59
C ILE A 58 0.70 -4.58 1.12
N PHE A 59 -0.49 -4.01 0.98
CA PHE A 59 -0.77 -2.67 1.46
C PHE A 59 -0.64 -2.54 2.97
N GLU A 60 -1.11 -3.54 3.74
CA GLU A 60 -0.91 -3.60 5.19
C GLU A 60 0.58 -3.62 5.57
N LYS A 61 1.39 -4.42 4.86
CA LYS A 61 2.84 -4.51 5.08
C LYS A 61 3.57 -3.20 4.75
N LEU A 62 3.04 -2.40 3.83
CA LEU A 62 3.57 -1.09 3.46
C LEU A 62 3.15 0.05 4.40
N LEU A 63 2.21 -0.17 5.33
CA LEU A 63 1.79 0.88 6.28
C LEU A 63 2.95 1.54 7.05
N PRO A 64 3.99 0.83 7.52
CA PRO A 64 5.15 1.46 8.15
C PRO A 64 5.91 2.41 7.21
N PHE A 65 6.09 2.02 5.94
CA PHE A 65 6.72 2.85 4.92
C PHE A 65 5.93 4.15 4.69
N PHE A 66 4.61 4.06 4.51
CA PHE A 66 3.76 5.25 4.32
C PHE A 66 3.77 6.18 5.55
N LYS A 67 3.82 5.62 6.76
CA LYS A 67 3.93 6.41 8.00
C LYS A 67 5.29 7.09 8.14
N GLN A 68 6.37 6.46 7.68
CA GLN A 68 7.70 7.04 7.68
C GLN A 68 7.80 8.18 6.67
N GLN A 69 7.30 7.98 5.44
CA GLN A 69 7.30 9.00 4.39
C GLN A 69 6.66 10.32 4.85
N LYS A 70 5.54 10.27 5.60
CA LYS A 70 4.92 11.50 6.14
C LYS A 70 5.79 12.24 7.17
N ARG A 71 6.69 11.56 7.88
CA ARG A 71 7.57 12.21 8.87
C ARG A 71 8.72 12.99 8.23
N ASP A 72 9.04 12.67 6.98
CA ASP A 72 10.13 13.29 6.22
C ASP A 72 9.67 14.54 5.42
N PHE A 73 8.37 14.87 5.48
CA PHE A 73 7.76 16.10 4.94
C PHE A 73 7.26 17.02 6.05
#